data_AF-A0A1F5UK09-F1
#
_entry.id   AF-A0A1F5UK09-F1
#
_cell.length_a   1.000
_cell.length_b   1.000
_cell.length_c   1.000
_cell.angle_alpha   90.00
_cell.angle_beta   90.00
_cell.angle_gamma   90.00
#
_symmetry.space_group_name_H-M   'P 1'
#
loop_
_entity.id
_entity.type
_entity.pdbx_description
1 polymer ?
#
loop_
_entity_poly.entity_id
_entity_poly.type
_entity_poly.pdbx_seq_one_letter_code
_entity_poly.pdbx_strand_id
1 'polypeptide(L)'
;MLSSVLNSSRAVRINIEIVRTFVAYRKQILTQREILLKLENIANRVTIQENKTTIQGEVMKDLIEQLRRMITPAEKPKKQIGFRKE
;
A
#
# COMPACT_ATOMS: atom_id res chain seq x y z
N MET A 1 38.21 22.09 15.84
CA MET A 1 38.78 20.88 15.23
C MET A 1 39.99 20.45 16.07
N LEU A 2 40.19 19.16 16.33
CA LEU A 2 41.32 18.72 17.17
C LEU A 2 42.68 19.10 16.55
N SER A 3 42.77 19.10 15.22
CA SER A 3 43.97 19.53 14.48
C SER A 3 44.20 21.04 14.44
N SER A 4 43.17 21.86 14.70
CA SER A 4 43.31 23.32 14.74
C SER A 4 43.83 23.82 16.11
N VAL A 5 43.80 22.96 17.13
CA VAL A 5 44.32 23.22 18.48
C VAL A 5 45.62 22.46 18.72
N LEU A 6 45.68 21.20 18.29
CA LEU A 6 46.88 20.37 18.35
C LEU A 6 47.46 20.26 16.93
N ASN A 7 48.48 21.05 16.63
CA ASN A 7 49.07 21.16 15.29
C ASN A 7 50.00 19.97 14.94
N SER A 8 49.60 18.75 15.31
CA SER A 8 50.38 17.52 15.12
C SER A 8 49.86 16.69 13.95
N SER A 9 50.76 15.97 13.27
CA SER A 9 50.41 15.05 12.17
C SER A 9 49.39 13.98 12.59
N ARG A 10 49.44 13.54 13.85
CA ARG A 10 48.46 12.62 14.44
C ARG A 10 47.08 13.26 14.58
N ALA A 11 47.00 14.51 15.04
CA ALA A 11 45.73 15.21 15.18
C ALA A 11 45.06 15.52 13.83
N VAL A 12 45.86 15.85 12.81
CA VAL A 12 45.37 16.03 11.43
C VAL A 12 44.75 14.74 10.90
N ARG A 13 45.42 13.60 11.05
CA ARG A 13 44.90 12.29 10.61
C ARG A 13 43.59 11.92 11.31
N ILE A 14 43.54 12.05 12.64
CA ILE A 14 42.34 11.72 13.41
C ILE A 14 41.16 12.60 12.99
N ASN A 15 41.38 13.89 12.73
CA ASN A 15 40.32 14.79 12.30
C ASN A 15 39.75 14.40 10.93
N ILE A 16 40.61 14.04 9.97
CA ILE A 16 40.17 13.55 8.66
C ILE A 16 39.28 12.31 8.81
N GLU A 17 39.67 11.37 9.67
CA GLU A 17 38.86 10.17 9.93
C GLU A 17 37.52 10.51 10.59
N ILE A 18 37.48 11.42 11.57
CA ILE A 18 36.23 11.87 12.19
C ILE A 18 35.28 12.47 11.15
N VAL A 19 35.78 13.36 10.28
CA VAL A 19 34.96 13.99 9.23
C VAL A 19 34.46 12.94 8.24
N ARG A 20 35.30 11.99 7.82
CA ARG A 20 34.89 10.89 6.93
C ARG A 20 33.77 10.05 7.53
N THR A 21 33.89 9.65 8.79
CA THR A 21 32.85 8.90 9.49
C THR A 21 31.56 9.71 9.59
N PHE A 22 31.63 11.00 9.92
CA PHE A 22 30.45 11.87 9.99
C PHE A 22 29.74 12.03 8.65
N VAL A 23 30.50 12.19 7.56
CA VAL A 23 29.95 12.29 6.20
C VAL A 23 29.29 10.97 5.79
N ALA A 24 29.95 9.84 6.03
CA ALA A 24 29.40 8.52 5.74
C ALA A 24 28.10 8.25 6.52
N TYR A 25 28.09 8.59 7.82
CA TYR A 25 26.92 8.45 8.68
C TYR A 25 25.74 9.32 8.22
N ARG A 26 25.98 10.61 7.92
CA ARG A 26 24.94 11.49 7.37
C ARG A 26 24.38 10.98 6.05
N LYS A 27 25.23 10.47 5.17
CA LYS A 27 24.80 9.91 3.89
C LYS A 27 23.82 8.74 4.08
N GLN A 28 24.13 7.82 4.99
CA GLN A 28 23.25 6.69 5.32
C GLN A 28 21.90 7.14 5.90
N ILE A 29 21.90 8.12 6.81
CA ILE A 29 20.65 8.68 7.37
C ILE A 29 19.78 9.31 6.27
N LEU A 30 20.38 10.06 5.35
CA LEU A 30 19.65 10.67 4.24
C LEU A 30 19.02 9.61 3.33
N THR A 31 19.72 8.49 3.09
CA THR A 31 19.19 7.38 2.29
C THR A 31 17.97 6.73 2.94
N GLN A 32 17.96 6.59 4.27
CA GLN A 32 16.78 6.06 4.99
C GLN A 32 15.54 6.94 4.81
N ARG A 33 15.71 8.27 4.80
CA ARG A 33 14.59 9.19 4.56
C ARG A 33 13.97 9.02 3.17
N GLU A 34 14.80 8.87 2.14
CA GLU A 34 14.32 8.62 0.78
C GLU A 34 13.59 7.27 0.66
N ILE A 35 14.10 6.24 1.33
CA ILE A 35 13.45 4.92 1.36
C ILE A 35 12.09 5.00 2.05
N LEU A 36 11.98 5.68 3.19
CA LEU A 36 10.72 5.88 3.90
C LEU A 36 9.68 6.62 3.03
N LEU A 37 10.09 7.68 2.34
CA LEU A 37 9.22 8.40 1.42
C LEU A 37 8.74 7.53 0.25
N LYS A 38 9.62 6.68 -0.30
CA LYS A 38 9.22 5.74 -1.36
C LYS A 38 8.25 4.68 -0.86
N LEU A 39 8.46 4.16 0.35
CA LEU A 39 7.56 3.21 1.00
C LEU A 39 6.17 3.81 1.24
N GLU A 40 6.10 5.05 1.75
CA GLU A 40 4.84 5.76 1.95
C GLU A 40 4.07 5.95 0.64
N ASN A 41 4.77 6.35 -0.43
CA ASN A 41 4.17 6.46 -1.76
C ASN A 41 3.63 5.14 -2.30
N ILE A 42 4.34 4.03 -2.07
CA ILE A 42 3.87 2.69 -2.47
C ILE A 42 2.63 2.31 -1.66
N ALA A 43 2.66 2.47 -0.33
CA ALA A 43 1.53 2.17 0.54
C ALA A 43 0.27 2.94 0.12
N ASN A 44 0.38 4.25 -0.11
CA ASN A 44 -0.73 5.07 -0.57
C ASN A 44 -1.31 4.60 -1.91
N ARG A 45 -0.46 4.22 -2.87
CA ARG A 45 -0.92 3.68 -4.16
C ARG A 45 -1.67 2.36 -4.01
N VAL A 46 -1.18 1.47 -3.14
CA VAL A 46 -1.84 0.19 -2.86
C VAL A 46 -3.22 0.43 -2.24
N THR A 47 -3.33 1.30 -1.23
CA THR A 47 -4.62 1.62 -0.60
C THR A 47 -5.62 2.21 -1.59
N ILE A 48 -5.19 3.12 -2.48
CA ILE A 48 -6.06 3.67 -3.53
C ILE A 48 -6.54 2.56 -4.47
N GLN A 49 -5.65 1.65 -4.85
CA GLN A 49 -5.99 0.55 -5.74
C GLN A 49 -6.94 -0.45 -5.09
N GLU A 50 -6.73 -0.80 -3.81
CA GLU A 50 -7.64 -1.66 -3.04
C GLU A 50 -9.04 -1.06 -2.96
N ASN A 51 -9.15 0.23 -2.64
CA ASN A 51 -10.43 0.93 -2.61
C ASN A 51 -11.13 0.89 -3.97
N LYS A 52 -10.38 1.14 -5.06
CA LYS A 52 -10.92 1.08 -6.42
C LYS A 52 -11.42 -0.33 -6.76
N THR A 53 -10.67 -1.36 -6.42
CA THR A 53 -11.06 -2.76 -6.66
C THR A 53 -12.30 -3.14 -5.85
N THR A 54 -12.40 -2.69 -4.59
CA THR A 54 -13.61 -2.92 -3.77
C THR A 54 -14.85 -2.30 -4.42
N ILE A 55 -14.77 -1.03 -4.83
CA ILE A 55 -15.88 -0.33 -5.51
C ILE A 55 -16.26 -1.06 -6.79
N GLN A 56 -15.28 -1.46 -7.61
CA GLN A 56 -15.54 -2.21 -8.84
C GLN A 56 -16.20 -3.57 -8.56
N GLY A 57 -15.81 -4.24 -7.47
CA GLY A 57 -16.42 -5.49 -7.03
C GLY A 57 -17.88 -5.33 -6.61
N GLU A 58 -18.21 -4.23 -5.92
CA GLU A 58 -19.59 -3.90 -5.55
C GLU A 58 -20.46 -3.63 -6.78
N VAL A 59 -19.96 -2.82 -7.72
CA VAL A 59 -20.66 -2.55 -8.98
C VAL A 59 -20.87 -3.83 -9.78
N MET A 60 -19.87 -4.71 -9.85
CA MET A 60 -19.99 -5.99 -10.54
C MET A 60 -21.06 -6.88 -9.89
N LYS A 61 -21.13 -6.92 -8.55
CA LYS A 61 -22.15 -7.68 -7.83
C LYS A 61 -23.56 -7.16 -8.14
N ASP A 62 -23.75 -5.85 -8.13
CA ASP A 62 -25.05 -5.22 -8.44
C ASP A 62 -25.49 -5.54 -9.88
N LEU A 63 -24.58 -5.41 -10.85
CA LEU A 63 -24.87 -5.77 -12.24
C LEU A 63 -25.25 -7.25 -12.40
N ILE A 64 -24.52 -8.16 -11.73
CA ILE A 64 -24.85 -9.59 -11.74
C ILE A 64 -26.22 -9.85 -11.11
N GLU A 65 -26.55 -9.17 -10.01
CA GLU A 65 -27.85 -9.31 -9.35
C GLU A 65 -28.99 -8.81 -10.24
N GLN A 66 -28.83 -7.67 -10.89
CA GLN A 66 -29.79 -7.15 -11.86
C GLN A 66 -30.01 -8.12 -13.02
N LEU A 67 -28.93 -8.65 -13.61
CA LEU A 67 -29.02 -9.65 -14.66
C LEU A 67 -29.72 -10.92 -14.17
N ARG A 68 -29.43 -11.39 -12.96
CA ARG A 68 -30.15 -12.52 -12.35
C ARG A 68 -31.64 -12.24 -12.26
N ARG A 69 -32.06 -11.07 -11.78
CA ARG A 69 -33.49 -10.70 -11.70
C ARG A 69 -34.17 -10.68 -13.07
N MET A 70 -33.46 -10.28 -14.13
CA MET A 70 -34.00 -10.27 -15.50
C MET A 70 -34.11 -11.65 -16.13
N ILE A 71 -33.14 -12.54 -15.85
CA ILE A 71 -33.06 -13.88 -16.45
C ILE A 71 -33.88 -14.90 -15.65
N THR A 72 -34.14 -14.66 -14.36
CA THR A 72 -34.93 -15.57 -13.52
C THR A 72 -36.40 -15.48 -13.91
N PRO A 73 -37.00 -16.53 -14.50
CA PRO A 73 -38.43 -16.54 -14.81
C PRO A 73 -39.22 -16.48 -13.50
N ALA A 74 -40.28 -15.68 -13.44
CA ALA A 74 -41.18 -15.66 -12.30
C ALA A 74 -41.67 -17.08 -11.98
N GLU A 75 -41.52 -17.53 -10.73
CA GLU A 75 -42.03 -18.83 -10.31
C GLU A 75 -43.53 -18.89 -10.62
N LYS A 76 -43.90 -19.73 -11.59
CA LYS A 76 -45.31 -19.96 -11.91
C LYS A 76 -45.98 -20.51 -10.65
N PRO A 77 -47.17 -20.01 -10.26
CA PRO A 77 -47.88 -20.55 -9.11
C PRO A 77 -47.99 -22.06 -9.30
N LYS A 78 -47.50 -22.82 -8.31
CA LYS A 78 -47.53 -24.28 -8.36
C LYS A 78 -48.96 -24.71 -8.62
N LYS A 79 -49.21 -25.32 -9.79
CA LYS A 79 -50.51 -25.91 -10.10
C LYS A 79 -50.78 -26.94 -9.00
N GLN A 80 -51.85 -26.76 -8.23
CA GLN A 80 -52.33 -27.80 -7.33
C GLN A 80 -52.78 -28.96 -8.21
N ILE A 81 -51.96 -30.01 -8.29
CA ILE A 81 -52.31 -31.25 -8.96
C ILE A 81 -52.89 -32.17 -7.89
N GLY A 82 -54.19 -32.39 -7.94
CA GLY A 82 -54.93 -33.25 -7.03
C GLY A 82 -56.43 -33.19 -7.32
N PHE A 83 -57.15 -34.26 -6.96
CA PHE A 83 -58.60 -34.33 -7.10
C PHE A 83 -59.26 -33.59 -5.93
N ARG A 84 -60.13 -32.62 -6.23
CA ARG A 84 -61.07 -32.11 -5.23
C ARG A 84 -62.03 -33.26 -4.90
N LYS A 85 -62.04 -33.67 -3.64
CA LYS A 85 -63.06 -34.54 -3.09
C LYS A 85 -64.30 -33.67 -2.87
N GLU A 86 -65.38 -33.96 -3.60
CA GLU A 86 -66.72 -33.52 -3.18
C GLU A 86 -67.10 -34.16 -1.84
#